data_AF-A0A923XSQ9-F1
#
_entry.id   AF-A0A923XSQ9-F1
#
_cell.length_a   1.000
_cell.length_b   1.000
_cell.length_c   1.000
_cell.angle_alpha   90.00
_cell.angle_beta   90.00
_cell.angle_gamma   90.00
#
_symmetry.space_group_name_H-M   'P 1'
#
loop_
_entity.id
_entity.type
_entity.pdbx_description
1 polymer ?
#
loop_
_entity_poly.entity_id
_entity_poly.type
_entity_poly.pdbx_seq_one_letter_code
_entity_poly.pdbx_strand_id
1 'polypeptide(L)'
;MAFGDSLGYNAKNFRSYFKGGIRKAILILGVIAILLSYPMFYLGGLTSGLYKNTWFNGKKIVQEVSKKKATYTVGETKTIELANGLKDLYVPIDNKVNTEFGLNPWVYNLQVLDKDNVIIKQNVMRSYLLPASSTFIIASNVDAKAAKIKIVEDPQTVESPYNPNLGRLFQEPNVIVTTTSFTPIESLQEIRIRAVLKNNDLITIGSLNVLYLLRDSRQEIIGIGMYQLGGLLPGNEREIIVNYPKPKNKETNFVEVRWFTNYMDKNNLSI
;
A
#
# COMPACT_ATOMS: atom_id res chain seq x y z
N MET A 1 54.19 -45.56 -68.58
CA MET A 1 54.71 -45.28 -67.23
C MET A 1 53.50 -45.44 -66.29
N ALA A 2 53.23 -46.56 -65.62
CA ALA A 2 54.03 -47.43 -64.73
C ALA A 2 54.43 -46.75 -63.40
N PHE A 3 54.21 -47.50 -62.30
CA PHE A 3 54.34 -47.23 -60.84
C PHE A 3 53.10 -46.62 -60.16
N GLY A 4 52.55 -47.16 -59.06
CA GLY A 4 52.93 -48.31 -58.22
C GLY A 4 52.42 -48.12 -56.78
N ASP A 5 51.80 -49.16 -56.23
CA ASP A 5 51.70 -49.62 -54.83
C ASP A 5 51.31 -48.66 -53.68
N SER A 6 50.18 -48.89 -52.99
CA SER A 6 49.96 -49.83 -51.86
C SER A 6 50.53 -49.36 -50.51
N LEU A 7 49.65 -48.95 -49.59
CA LEU A 7 49.86 -49.07 -48.14
C LEU A 7 48.52 -49.43 -47.47
N GLY A 8 48.28 -50.73 -47.32
CA GLY A 8 47.25 -51.27 -46.44
C GLY A 8 47.72 -51.22 -44.99
N TYR A 9 47.21 -50.26 -44.21
CA TYR A 9 47.41 -50.25 -42.76
C TYR A 9 46.33 -51.08 -42.06
N ASN A 10 46.81 -52.10 -41.35
CA ASN A 10 46.05 -53.15 -40.70
C ASN A 10 45.39 -52.65 -39.40
N ALA A 11 44.11 -52.25 -39.47
CA ALA A 11 43.35 -51.63 -38.37
C ALA A 11 42.82 -52.61 -37.29
N LYS A 12 43.45 -53.78 -37.08
CA LYS A 12 42.91 -54.83 -36.19
C LYS A 12 43.45 -54.86 -34.76
N ASN A 13 44.49 -54.09 -34.39
CA ASN A 13 45.11 -54.22 -33.06
C ASN A 13 44.91 -53.04 -32.09
N PHE A 14 44.17 -51.98 -32.43
CA PHE A 14 44.02 -50.81 -31.55
C PHE A 14 42.88 -50.89 -30.52
N ARG A 15 41.98 -51.89 -30.62
CA ARG A 15 40.79 -52.01 -29.73
C ARG A 15 41.04 -52.71 -28.39
N SER A 16 42.19 -53.35 -28.21
CA SER A 16 42.48 -54.14 -26.99
C SER A 16 43.04 -53.30 -25.83
N TYR A 17 43.83 -52.26 -26.10
CA TYR A 17 44.46 -51.44 -25.06
C TYR A 17 43.54 -50.39 -24.41
N PHE A 18 42.46 -49.97 -25.09
CA PHE A 18 41.59 -48.91 -24.59
C PHE A 18 40.53 -49.37 -23.56
N LYS A 19 40.15 -50.66 -23.54
CA LYS A 19 39.07 -51.13 -22.64
C LYS A 19 39.50 -51.25 -21.17
N GLY A 20 40.79 -51.46 -20.89
CA GLY A 20 41.31 -51.55 -19.53
C GLY A 20 41.55 -50.20 -18.86
N GLY A 21 42.10 -49.23 -19.61
CA GLY A 21 42.43 -47.90 -19.09
C GLY A 21 41.20 -47.06 -18.73
N ILE A 22 40.18 -47.10 -19.60
CA ILE A 22 38.94 -46.32 -19.38
C ILE A 22 38.21 -46.78 -18.10
N ARG A 23 38.16 -48.09 -17.83
CA ARG A 23 37.51 -48.61 -16.61
C ARG A 23 38.22 -48.15 -15.35
N LYS A 24 39.56 -48.13 -15.34
CA LYS A 24 40.34 -47.62 -14.20
C LYS A 24 40.17 -46.12 -14.01
N ALA A 25 40.15 -45.34 -15.10
CA ALA A 25 39.93 -43.90 -15.03
C ALA A 25 38.55 -43.52 -14.49
N ILE A 26 37.49 -44.22 -14.92
CA ILE A 26 36.11 -44.00 -14.42
C ILE A 26 36.04 -44.30 -12.91
N LEU A 27 36.69 -45.37 -12.46
CA LEU A 27 36.66 -45.76 -11.05
C LEU A 27 37.42 -44.76 -10.17
N ILE A 28 38.57 -44.25 -10.64
CA ILE A 28 39.34 -43.22 -9.95
C ILE A 28 38.55 -41.91 -9.86
N LEU A 29 37.92 -41.47 -10.96
CA LEU A 29 37.10 -40.25 -10.97
C LEU A 29 35.86 -40.38 -10.06
N GLY A 30 35.23 -41.56 -10.01
CA GLY A 30 34.11 -41.83 -9.10
C GLY A 30 34.51 -41.72 -7.62
N VAL A 31 35.68 -42.27 -7.25
CA VAL A 31 36.19 -42.17 -5.87
C VAL A 31 36.53 -40.71 -5.52
N ILE A 32 37.14 -39.96 -6.43
CA ILE A 32 37.44 -38.53 -6.22
C ILE A 32 36.14 -37.73 -6.04
N ALA A 33 35.10 -37.99 -6.83
CA ALA A 33 33.81 -37.31 -6.69
C ALA A 33 33.12 -37.60 -5.34
N ILE A 34 33.24 -38.83 -4.83
CA ILE A 34 32.71 -39.20 -3.51
C ILE A 34 33.50 -38.49 -2.39
N LEU A 35 34.83 -38.47 -2.49
CA LEU A 35 35.69 -37.80 -1.50
C LEU A 35 35.50 -36.28 -1.47
N LEU A 36 35.27 -35.64 -2.63
CA LEU A 36 35.02 -34.20 -2.72
C LEU A 36 33.61 -33.79 -2.26
N SER A 37 32.63 -34.69 -2.35
CA SER A 37 31.26 -34.39 -1.89
C SER A 37 31.09 -34.56 -0.38
N TYR A 38 31.88 -35.43 0.26
CA TYR A 38 31.83 -35.66 1.71
C TYR A 38 31.96 -34.39 2.58
N PRO A 39 32.91 -33.46 2.34
CA PRO A 39 32.99 -32.22 3.12
C PRO A 39 31.80 -31.29 2.91
N MET A 40 31.15 -31.28 1.73
CA MET A 40 29.93 -30.47 1.53
C MET A 40 28.75 -31.00 2.36
N PHE A 41 28.57 -32.31 2.46
CA PHE A 41 27.53 -32.89 3.33
C PHE A 41 27.83 -32.67 4.82
N TYR A 42 29.10 -32.75 5.23
CA TYR A 42 29.50 -32.51 6.62
C TYR A 42 29.30 -31.03 7.03
N LEU A 43 29.65 -30.08 6.15
CA LEU A 43 29.41 -28.65 6.37
C LEU A 43 27.92 -28.28 6.37
N GLY A 44 27.09 -28.92 5.53
CA GLY A 44 25.63 -28.75 5.56
C GLY A 44 24.98 -29.27 6.85
N GLY A 45 25.54 -30.33 7.44
CA GLY A 45 25.12 -30.84 8.75
C GLY A 45 25.41 -29.87 9.90
N LEU A 46 26.60 -29.26 9.91
CA LEU A 46 27.00 -28.30 10.94
C LEU A 46 26.22 -26.98 10.88
N THR A 47 25.91 -26.47 9.68
CA THR A 47 25.09 -25.26 9.56
C THR A 47 23.64 -25.52 9.96
N SER A 48 23.05 -26.65 9.57
CA SER A 48 21.66 -26.98 9.94
C SER A 48 21.45 -27.18 11.45
N GLY A 49 22.48 -27.64 12.18
CA GLY A 49 22.47 -27.71 13.65
C GLY A 49 22.50 -26.33 14.32
N LEU A 50 23.27 -25.39 13.78
CA LEU A 50 23.30 -24.00 14.26
C LEU A 50 21.98 -23.27 13.99
N TYR A 51 21.37 -23.48 12.82
CA TYR A 51 20.06 -22.90 12.50
C TYR A 51 18.92 -23.48 13.37
N LYS A 52 18.96 -24.76 13.74
CA LYS A 52 17.95 -25.36 14.62
C LYS A 52 18.00 -24.80 16.05
N ASN A 53 19.18 -24.51 16.59
CA ASN A 53 19.28 -24.03 17.97
C ASN A 53 18.96 -22.53 18.13
N THR A 54 19.11 -21.71 17.09
CA THR A 54 18.68 -20.30 17.15
C THR A 54 17.18 -20.12 16.93
N TRP A 55 16.50 -21.06 16.26
CA TRP A 55 15.06 -20.95 15.97
C TRP A 55 14.14 -21.40 17.12
N PHE A 56 14.61 -22.31 17.97
CA PHE A 56 13.78 -22.85 19.07
C PHE A 56 14.08 -22.27 20.47
N ASN A 57 15.24 -21.63 20.68
CA ASN A 57 15.56 -20.92 21.93
C ASN A 57 15.30 -19.42 21.88
N GLY A 58 14.67 -18.92 20.80
CA GLY A 58 14.02 -17.63 20.84
C GLY A 58 12.89 -17.72 21.86
N LYS A 59 13.20 -17.40 23.13
CA LYS A 59 12.20 -16.91 24.09
C LYS A 59 11.30 -16.02 23.27
N LYS A 60 10.06 -16.47 23.07
CA LYS A 60 9.03 -15.69 22.43
C LYS A 60 8.96 -14.45 23.30
N ILE A 61 9.68 -13.40 22.92
CA ILE A 61 9.46 -12.06 23.44
C ILE A 61 8.13 -11.70 22.81
N VAL A 62 7.07 -12.32 23.32
CA VAL A 62 5.74 -11.77 23.30
C VAL A 62 5.95 -10.56 24.19
N GLN A 63 6.42 -9.46 23.61
CA GLN A 63 6.12 -8.16 24.16
C GLN A 63 4.62 -8.23 24.36
N GLU A 64 4.19 -8.27 25.62
CA GLU A 64 2.81 -7.97 25.97
C GLU A 64 2.61 -6.54 25.47
N VAL A 65 2.21 -6.42 24.20
CA VAL A 65 1.76 -5.16 23.67
C VAL A 65 0.55 -4.84 24.53
N SER A 66 0.73 -3.83 25.37
CA SER A 66 -0.29 -3.33 26.27
C SER A 66 -1.62 -3.27 25.51
N LYS A 67 -2.64 -3.98 26.00
CA LYS A 67 -4.00 -3.99 25.41
C LYS A 67 -4.70 -2.64 25.64
N LYS A 68 -4.07 -1.54 25.25
CA LYS A 68 -4.71 -0.24 25.26
C LYS A 68 -5.51 -0.13 23.97
N LYS A 69 -6.84 -0.20 24.09
CA LYS A 69 -7.78 0.00 22.98
C LYS A 69 -7.36 1.25 22.19
N ALA A 70 -7.33 1.16 20.87
CA ALA A 70 -7.02 2.29 20.01
C ALA A 70 -8.03 3.42 20.25
N THR A 71 -7.55 4.51 20.86
CA THR A 71 -8.37 5.71 21.05
C THR A 71 -8.07 6.70 19.94
N TYR A 72 -9.02 6.87 19.02
CA TYR A 72 -9.05 7.99 18.08
C TYR A 72 -10.05 9.04 18.59
N THR A 73 -9.87 10.28 18.16
CA THR A 73 -10.80 11.36 18.46
C THR A 73 -11.61 11.72 17.22
N VAL A 74 -12.89 12.01 17.43
CA VAL A 74 -13.82 12.49 16.40
C VAL A 74 -14.10 13.95 16.72
N GLY A 75 -13.73 14.85 15.81
CA GLY A 75 -13.96 16.27 15.98
C GLY A 75 -15.43 16.66 15.75
N GLU A 76 -15.66 17.97 15.67
CA GLU A 76 -16.98 18.50 15.34
C GLU A 76 -17.27 18.37 13.84
N THR A 77 -18.55 18.19 13.50
CA THR A 77 -18.99 18.32 12.10
C THR A 77 -18.83 19.76 11.65
N LYS A 78 -18.26 19.94 10.45
CA LYS A 78 -18.23 21.19 9.72
C LYS A 78 -19.08 21.06 8.46
N THR A 79 -19.65 22.18 8.02
CA THR A 79 -20.58 22.24 6.90
C THR A 79 -20.05 23.21 5.85
N ILE A 80 -20.14 22.79 4.60
CA ILE A 80 -19.86 23.61 3.42
C ILE A 80 -21.17 23.72 2.64
N GLU A 81 -21.68 24.94 2.48
CA GLU A 81 -22.81 25.18 1.58
C GLU A 81 -22.30 25.27 0.13
N LEU A 82 -22.98 24.62 -0.79
CA LEU A 82 -22.65 24.59 -2.22
C LEU A 82 -23.61 25.48 -3.01
N ALA A 83 -23.16 26.00 -4.15
CA ALA A 83 -23.94 26.91 -4.99
C ALA A 83 -25.21 26.27 -5.57
N ASN A 84 -25.21 24.94 -5.73
CA ASN A 84 -26.36 24.14 -6.17
C ASN A 84 -27.41 23.91 -5.06
N GLY A 85 -27.25 24.49 -3.87
CA GLY A 85 -28.17 24.36 -2.74
C GLY A 85 -27.95 23.11 -1.88
N LEU A 86 -27.05 22.21 -2.26
CA LEU A 86 -26.64 21.06 -1.45
C LEU A 86 -25.58 21.47 -0.43
N LYS A 87 -25.21 20.51 0.42
CA LYS A 87 -24.13 20.67 1.40
C LYS A 87 -23.13 19.53 1.29
N ASP A 88 -21.88 19.85 1.63
CA ASP A 88 -20.92 18.85 2.06
C ASP A 88 -20.75 18.95 3.57
N LEU A 89 -20.77 17.81 4.25
CA LEU A 89 -20.42 17.71 5.66
C LEU A 89 -19.11 16.95 5.78
N TYR A 90 -18.27 17.38 6.73
CA TYR A 90 -17.08 16.62 7.08
C TYR A 90 -16.80 16.66 8.57
N VAL A 91 -16.10 15.64 9.07
CA VAL A 91 -15.62 15.57 10.44
C VAL A 91 -14.16 15.13 10.45
N PRO A 92 -13.25 15.87 11.14
CA PRO A 92 -11.87 15.44 11.28
C PRO A 92 -11.78 14.26 12.25
N ILE A 93 -10.95 13.29 11.90
CA ILE A 93 -10.64 12.11 12.69
C ILE A 93 -9.15 12.14 12.99
N ASP A 94 -8.77 11.99 14.26
CA ASP A 94 -7.37 12.03 14.65
C ASP A 94 -6.97 10.79 15.45
N ASN A 95 -5.97 10.07 14.93
CA ASN A 95 -5.32 8.91 15.54
C ASN A 95 -3.84 9.19 15.86
N LYS A 96 -3.42 10.45 15.93
CA LYS A 96 -2.03 10.84 16.25
C LYS A 96 -1.48 10.27 17.56
N VAL A 97 -2.35 10.07 18.55
CA VAL A 97 -1.96 9.55 19.87
C VAL A 97 -1.57 8.07 19.79
N ASN A 98 -2.17 7.32 18.85
CA ASN A 98 -1.91 5.89 18.71
C ASN A 98 -0.92 5.63 17.58
N THR A 99 0.35 5.50 17.95
CA THR A 99 1.44 5.22 17.01
C THR A 99 1.62 3.73 16.75
N GLU A 100 1.06 2.87 17.61
CA GLU A 100 1.27 1.41 17.60
C GLU A 100 0.11 0.64 16.98
N PHE A 101 -1.08 1.24 16.84
CA PHE A 101 -2.23 0.55 16.25
C PHE A 101 -3.02 1.45 15.29
N GLY A 102 -3.50 0.82 14.23
CA GLY A 102 -4.52 1.36 13.33
C GLY A 102 -5.80 0.53 13.40
N LEU A 103 -6.80 0.93 12.62
CA LEU A 103 -8.06 0.20 12.44
C LEU A 103 -8.11 -0.31 11.00
N ASN A 104 -8.13 -1.63 10.80
CA ASN A 104 -8.20 -2.24 9.48
C ASN A 104 -8.80 -3.68 9.55
N PRO A 105 -10.05 -3.88 9.11
CA PRO A 105 -10.97 -2.85 8.63
C PRO A 105 -11.48 -1.94 9.75
N TRP A 106 -11.71 -0.68 9.43
CA TRP A 106 -12.50 0.25 10.23
C TRP A 106 -13.93 0.26 9.68
N VAL A 107 -14.88 -0.32 10.41
CA VAL A 107 -16.28 -0.45 9.99
C VAL A 107 -17.15 0.42 10.89
N TYR A 108 -17.97 1.28 10.29
CA TYR A 108 -18.82 2.19 11.04
C TYR A 108 -20.09 2.53 10.26
N ASN A 109 -21.16 2.86 11.00
CA ASN A 109 -22.37 3.39 10.44
C ASN A 109 -22.28 4.93 10.42
N LEU A 110 -22.23 5.48 9.21
CA LEU A 110 -22.22 6.92 8.96
C LEU A 110 -23.66 7.44 8.94
N GLN A 111 -24.04 8.18 9.96
CA GLN A 111 -25.36 8.82 10.05
C GLN A 111 -25.24 10.31 9.75
N VAL A 112 -26.05 10.80 8.81
CA VAL A 112 -26.24 12.22 8.52
C VAL A 112 -27.55 12.66 9.18
N LEU A 113 -27.46 13.64 10.07
CA LEU A 113 -28.56 14.14 10.88
C LEU A 113 -28.92 15.58 10.48
N ASP A 114 -30.18 15.96 10.69
CA ASP A 114 -30.63 17.36 10.64
C ASP A 114 -30.36 18.09 11.96
N LYS A 115 -30.89 19.32 12.09
CA LYS A 115 -30.75 20.16 13.30
C LYS A 115 -31.51 19.60 14.51
N ASP A 116 -32.54 18.80 14.28
CA ASP A 116 -33.38 18.19 15.31
C ASP A 116 -32.89 16.77 15.68
N ASN A 117 -31.70 16.37 15.19
CA ASN A 117 -31.08 15.06 15.34
C ASN A 117 -31.85 13.90 14.68
N VAL A 118 -32.72 14.19 13.70
CA VAL A 118 -33.38 13.16 12.89
C VAL A 118 -32.40 12.64 11.84
N ILE A 119 -32.35 11.32 11.67
CA ILE A 119 -31.50 10.67 10.66
C ILE A 119 -32.10 10.94 9.26
N ILE A 120 -31.37 11.68 8.43
CA ILE A 120 -31.72 11.92 7.02
C ILE A 120 -31.18 10.78 6.14
N LYS A 121 -29.96 10.32 6.43
CA LYS A 121 -29.27 9.28 5.65
C LYS A 121 -28.39 8.45 6.56
N GLN A 122 -28.31 7.15 6.31
CA GLN A 122 -27.37 6.26 6.98
C GLN A 122 -26.75 5.29 5.98
N ASN A 123 -25.46 4.99 6.15
CA ASN A 123 -24.73 4.00 5.34
C ASN A 123 -23.70 3.28 6.20
N VAL A 124 -23.56 1.97 6.02
CA VAL A 124 -22.42 1.24 6.58
C VAL A 124 -21.20 1.48 5.70
N MET A 125 -20.13 1.97 6.31
CA MET A 125 -18.88 2.30 5.66
C MET A 125 -17.79 1.33 6.11
N ARG A 126 -16.88 1.00 5.19
CA ARG A 126 -15.66 0.25 5.46
C ARG A 126 -14.47 1.05 4.96
N SER A 127 -13.54 1.34 5.85
CA SER A 127 -12.33 2.11 5.58
C SER A 127 -11.15 1.53 6.38
N TYR A 128 -10.10 2.33 6.54
CA TYR A 128 -9.00 2.10 7.46
C TYR A 128 -8.64 3.41 8.16
N LEU A 129 -8.03 3.31 9.33
CA LEU A 129 -7.44 4.43 10.06
C LEU A 129 -6.00 4.06 10.41
N LEU A 130 -5.03 4.77 9.83
CA LEU A 130 -3.63 4.46 10.04
C LEU A 130 -3.16 4.93 11.43
N PRO A 131 -2.16 4.26 12.03
CA PRO A 131 -1.48 4.76 13.23
C PRO A 131 -0.88 6.13 12.97
N ALA A 132 -0.83 6.96 14.01
CA ALA A 132 -0.24 8.30 13.99
C ALA A 132 -0.80 9.25 12.90
N SER A 133 -1.98 8.94 12.33
CA SER A 133 -2.54 9.67 11.20
C SER A 133 -3.77 10.48 11.57
N SER A 134 -4.10 11.48 10.74
CA SER A 134 -5.38 12.17 10.78
C SER A 134 -6.04 12.12 9.41
N THR A 135 -7.37 11.99 9.38
CA THR A 135 -8.15 11.93 8.13
C THR A 135 -9.48 12.66 8.32
N PHE A 136 -10.34 12.62 7.30
CA PHE A 136 -11.68 13.17 7.34
C PHE A 136 -12.70 12.10 6.94
N ILE A 137 -13.85 12.11 7.61
CA ILE A 137 -15.05 11.45 7.07
C ILE A 137 -15.91 12.52 6.40
N ILE A 138 -16.32 12.24 5.16
CA ILE A 138 -16.99 13.19 4.29
C ILE A 138 -18.35 12.60 3.90
N ALA A 139 -19.41 13.40 4.03
CA ALA A 139 -20.71 13.13 3.45
C ALA A 139 -20.98 14.22 2.40
N SER A 140 -20.75 13.89 1.14
CA SER A 140 -20.85 14.83 0.01
C SER A 140 -22.27 14.92 -0.56
N ASN A 141 -22.61 16.08 -1.11
CA ASN A 141 -23.86 16.37 -1.82
C ASN A 141 -25.11 15.93 -1.04
N VAL A 142 -25.14 16.23 0.27
CA VAL A 142 -26.27 15.94 1.15
C VAL A 142 -27.31 17.06 1.10
N ASP A 143 -28.52 16.73 1.55
CA ASP A 143 -29.67 17.65 1.58
C ASP A 143 -29.37 18.94 2.39
N ALA A 144 -29.99 20.06 2.01
CA ALA A 144 -29.84 21.35 2.66
C ALA A 144 -30.21 21.34 4.16
N LYS A 145 -31.06 20.40 4.61
CA LYS A 145 -31.41 20.21 6.03
C LYS A 145 -30.31 19.52 6.84
N ALA A 146 -29.34 18.87 6.18
CA ALA A 146 -28.24 18.19 6.85
C ALA A 146 -27.40 19.19 7.67
N ALA A 147 -27.07 18.77 8.90
CA ALA A 147 -26.39 19.59 9.88
C ALA A 147 -25.21 18.86 10.54
N LYS A 148 -25.32 17.54 10.76
CA LYS A 148 -24.35 16.81 11.59
C LYS A 148 -24.02 15.43 11.01
N ILE A 149 -22.76 15.04 11.15
CA ILE A 149 -22.31 13.65 10.98
C ILE A 149 -22.21 13.01 12.37
N LYS A 150 -22.79 11.81 12.51
CA LYS A 150 -22.58 10.93 13.65
C LYS A 150 -21.97 9.62 13.16
N ILE A 151 -20.86 9.24 13.77
CA ILE A 151 -20.19 7.98 13.50
C ILE A 151 -20.55 7.01 14.62
N VAL A 152 -21.10 5.86 14.26
CA VAL A 152 -21.37 4.76 15.20
C VAL A 152 -20.45 3.60 14.82
N GLU A 153 -19.46 3.31 15.66
CA GLU A 153 -18.50 2.23 15.43
C GLU A 153 -19.23 0.87 15.39
N ASP A 154 -18.91 0.05 14.39
CA ASP A 154 -19.48 -1.28 14.21
C ASP A 154 -18.61 -2.33 14.93
N PRO A 155 -19.19 -3.38 15.54
CA PRO A 155 -18.45 -4.48 16.16
C PRO A 155 -17.46 -5.21 15.24
N GLN A 156 -17.60 -5.07 13.92
CA GLN A 156 -16.67 -5.63 12.93
C GLN A 156 -15.37 -4.81 12.77
N THR A 157 -15.21 -3.69 13.47
CA THR A 157 -13.96 -2.94 13.49
C THR A 157 -12.85 -3.77 14.14
N VAL A 158 -11.70 -3.86 13.48
CA VAL A 158 -10.55 -4.64 13.94
C VAL A 158 -9.36 -3.71 14.17
N GLU A 159 -8.81 -3.75 15.38
CA GLU A 159 -7.51 -3.14 15.68
C GLU A 159 -6.38 -3.94 15.03
N SER A 160 -5.52 -3.26 14.30
CA SER A 160 -4.38 -3.85 13.62
C SER A 160 -3.09 -3.28 14.23
N PRO A 161 -2.24 -4.12 14.84
CA PRO A 161 -0.95 -3.65 15.34
C PRO A 161 -0.08 -3.22 14.18
N TYR A 162 0.56 -2.08 14.36
CA TYR A 162 1.52 -1.51 13.43
C TYR A 162 2.92 -1.70 13.96
N ASN A 163 3.77 -2.30 13.14
CA ASN A 163 5.19 -2.40 13.43
C ASN A 163 5.98 -1.82 12.25
N PRO A 164 6.52 -0.60 12.38
CA PRO A 164 7.26 0.07 11.31
C PRO A 164 8.56 -0.67 10.92
N ASN A 165 8.99 -1.63 11.74
CA ASN A 165 10.20 -2.44 11.52
C ASN A 165 9.95 -3.73 10.72
N LEU A 166 8.70 -4.07 10.35
CA LEU A 166 8.36 -5.31 9.61
C LEU A 166 8.78 -5.29 8.12
N GLY A 167 9.48 -4.24 7.66
CA GLY A 167 10.02 -4.12 6.31
C GLY A 167 9.32 -3.03 5.48
N ARG A 168 9.90 -2.72 4.30
CA ARG A 168 9.45 -1.61 3.43
C ARG A 168 7.98 -1.68 3.00
N LEU A 169 7.41 -2.88 2.94
CA LEU A 169 6.00 -3.10 2.57
C LEU A 169 4.98 -2.65 3.63
N PHE A 170 5.44 -2.25 4.82
CA PHE A 170 4.58 -1.70 5.88
C PHE A 170 4.93 -0.24 6.20
N GLN A 171 5.57 0.43 5.25
CA GLN A 171 5.90 1.86 5.35
C GLN A 171 5.01 2.65 4.41
N GLU A 172 4.74 3.89 4.78
CA GLU A 172 4.04 4.83 3.92
C GLU A 172 4.86 5.02 2.63
N PRO A 173 4.30 4.76 1.44
CA PRO A 173 5.05 4.89 0.19
C PRO A 173 5.39 6.34 -0.10
N ASN A 174 6.48 6.57 -0.83
CA ASN A 174 6.83 7.94 -1.24
C ASN A 174 6.03 8.38 -2.48
N VAL A 175 4.79 8.86 -2.29
CA VAL A 175 4.03 9.53 -3.35
C VAL A 175 4.12 11.05 -3.17
N ILE A 176 4.47 11.76 -4.23
CA ILE A 176 4.53 13.22 -4.25
C ILE A 176 3.44 13.79 -5.14
N VAL A 177 2.90 14.95 -4.77
CA VAL A 177 2.02 15.73 -5.64
C VAL A 177 2.89 16.72 -6.40
N THR A 178 3.04 16.52 -7.71
CA THR A 178 3.94 17.32 -8.56
C THR A 178 3.28 18.58 -9.10
N THR A 179 1.96 18.55 -9.27
CA THR A 179 1.19 19.69 -9.79
C THR A 179 -0.20 19.69 -9.17
N THR A 180 -0.68 20.87 -8.79
CA THR A 180 -2.06 21.11 -8.37
C THR A 180 -2.56 22.39 -9.00
N SER A 181 -3.75 22.36 -9.58
CA SER A 181 -4.40 23.54 -10.13
C SER A 181 -5.90 23.43 -10.01
N PHE A 182 -6.59 24.56 -10.07
CA PHE A 182 -8.03 24.59 -10.19
C PHE A 182 -8.47 25.60 -11.26
N THR A 183 -9.65 25.36 -11.83
CA THR A 183 -10.24 26.23 -12.85
C THR A 183 -11.74 26.32 -12.59
N PRO A 184 -12.26 27.50 -12.25
CA PRO A 184 -13.71 27.72 -12.17
C PRO A 184 -14.38 27.48 -13.52
N ILE A 185 -15.52 26.81 -13.53
CA ILE A 185 -16.38 26.61 -14.69
C ILE A 185 -17.71 27.30 -14.38
N GLU A 186 -17.78 28.60 -14.66
CA GLU A 186 -18.90 29.45 -14.26
C GLU A 186 -20.25 28.99 -14.83
N SER A 187 -20.28 28.44 -16.05
CA SER A 187 -21.51 27.94 -16.68
C SER A 187 -22.15 26.75 -15.95
N LEU A 188 -21.36 25.98 -15.20
CA LEU A 188 -21.83 24.81 -14.45
C LEU A 188 -21.87 25.05 -12.94
N GLN A 189 -21.43 26.21 -12.46
CA GLN A 189 -21.19 26.47 -11.04
C GLN A 189 -20.28 25.39 -10.41
N GLU A 190 -19.24 24.99 -11.13
CA GLU A 190 -18.28 23.98 -10.70
C GLU A 190 -16.86 24.55 -10.67
N ILE A 191 -15.97 23.86 -9.98
CA ILE A 191 -14.54 24.07 -9.98
C ILE A 191 -13.90 22.77 -10.44
N ARG A 192 -13.17 22.82 -11.55
CA ARG A 192 -12.35 21.69 -11.97
C ARG A 192 -11.05 21.70 -11.20
N ILE A 193 -10.78 20.63 -10.49
CA ILE A 193 -9.55 20.38 -9.73
C ILE A 193 -8.71 19.41 -10.56
N ARG A 194 -7.43 19.75 -10.71
CA ARG A 194 -6.43 18.92 -11.38
C ARG A 194 -5.27 18.68 -10.42
N ALA A 195 -4.85 17.44 -10.27
CA ALA A 195 -3.64 17.11 -9.55
C ALA A 195 -2.85 16.00 -10.25
N VAL A 196 -1.53 16.05 -10.19
CA VAL A 196 -0.64 15.01 -10.70
C VAL A 196 0.12 14.41 -9.53
N LEU A 197 -0.01 13.10 -9.35
CA LEU A 197 0.67 12.33 -8.33
C LEU A 197 1.75 11.47 -8.97
N LYS A 198 2.94 11.43 -8.37
CA LYS A 198 4.06 10.60 -8.80
C LYS A 198 4.45 9.64 -7.69
N ASN A 199 4.57 8.36 -8.01
CA ASN A 199 5.16 7.38 -7.10
C ASN A 199 6.69 7.40 -7.26
N ASN A 200 7.38 7.92 -6.26
CA ASN A 200 8.84 7.96 -6.19
C ASN A 200 9.45 6.72 -5.49
N ASP A 201 8.61 5.74 -5.14
CA ASP A 201 9.04 4.49 -4.55
C ASP A 201 9.31 3.42 -5.62
N LEU A 202 9.87 2.29 -5.20
CA LEU A 202 10.09 1.09 -6.00
C LEU A 202 8.93 0.08 -5.91
N ILE A 203 7.90 0.39 -5.13
CA ILE A 203 6.73 -0.48 -4.93
C ILE A 203 5.51 0.03 -5.69
N THR A 204 4.74 -0.89 -6.26
CA THR A 204 3.43 -0.60 -6.85
C THR A 204 2.39 -0.39 -5.76
N ILE A 205 1.58 0.66 -5.91
CA ILE A 205 0.48 0.97 -5.00
C ILE A 205 -0.83 0.58 -5.66
N GLY A 206 -1.58 -0.34 -5.06
CA GLY A 206 -2.83 -0.89 -5.60
C GLY A 206 -3.97 0.13 -5.59
N SER A 207 -4.10 0.92 -4.53
CA SER A 207 -5.13 1.96 -4.42
C SER A 207 -4.64 3.16 -3.60
N LEU A 208 -5.08 4.35 -4.00
CA LEU A 208 -4.78 5.63 -3.34
C LEU A 208 -6.08 6.41 -3.16
N ASN A 209 -6.35 6.84 -1.93
CA ASN A 209 -7.40 7.82 -1.66
C ASN A 209 -6.78 9.21 -1.75
N VAL A 210 -7.18 9.99 -2.75
CA VAL A 210 -6.71 11.36 -2.95
C VAL A 210 -7.75 12.32 -2.39
N LEU A 211 -7.40 12.97 -1.29
CA LEU A 211 -8.20 14.00 -0.64
C LEU A 211 -7.82 15.36 -1.24
N TYR A 212 -8.81 16.10 -1.73
CA TYR A 212 -8.62 17.49 -2.16
C TYR A 212 -9.40 18.43 -1.25
N LEU A 213 -8.75 19.52 -0.85
CA LEU A 213 -9.30 20.56 0.02
C LEU A 213 -9.24 21.89 -0.72
N LEU A 214 -10.40 22.49 -0.99
CA LEU A 214 -10.47 23.86 -1.46
C LEU A 214 -10.34 24.79 -0.26
N ARG A 215 -9.42 25.75 -0.35
CA ARG A 215 -9.17 26.71 0.73
C ARG A 215 -9.34 28.14 0.26
N ASP A 216 -9.88 28.97 1.15
CA ASP A 216 -9.94 30.41 0.93
C ASP A 216 -8.63 31.12 1.35
N SER A 217 -8.61 32.44 1.21
CA SER A 217 -7.49 33.31 1.58
C SER A 217 -7.11 33.23 3.07
N ARG A 218 -8.01 32.75 3.93
CA ARG A 218 -7.79 32.56 5.37
C ARG A 218 -7.37 31.13 5.71
N GLN A 219 -7.12 30.30 4.70
CA GLN A 219 -6.78 28.89 4.85
C GLN A 219 -7.95 28.06 5.42
N GLU A 220 -9.18 28.56 5.45
CA GLU A 220 -10.34 27.77 5.87
C GLU A 220 -10.68 26.73 4.80
N ILE A 221 -11.12 25.54 5.21
CA ILE A 221 -11.63 24.52 4.26
C ILE A 221 -13.03 24.94 3.82
N ILE A 222 -13.16 25.26 2.53
CA ILE A 222 -14.40 25.70 1.91
C ILE A 222 -14.93 24.69 0.88
N GLY A 223 -14.19 23.63 0.63
CA GLY A 223 -14.57 22.50 -0.21
C GLY A 223 -13.73 21.29 0.17
N ILE A 224 -14.32 20.10 0.15
CA ILE A 224 -13.63 18.86 0.50
C ILE A 224 -14.21 17.71 -0.30
N GLY A 225 -13.35 16.86 -0.83
CA GLY A 225 -13.78 15.61 -1.44
C GLY A 225 -12.64 14.63 -1.57
N MET A 226 -13.01 13.40 -1.93
CA MET A 226 -12.08 12.28 -2.02
C MET A 226 -12.29 11.57 -3.34
N TYR A 227 -11.19 11.27 -4.02
CA TYR A 227 -11.14 10.51 -5.25
C TYR A 227 -10.30 9.25 -5.03
N GLN A 228 -10.83 8.08 -5.40
CA GLN A 228 -10.08 6.83 -5.31
C GLN A 228 -9.36 6.56 -6.63
N LEU A 229 -8.03 6.63 -6.60
CA LEU A 229 -7.16 6.29 -7.71
C LEU A 229 -6.75 4.81 -7.59
N GLY A 230 -7.06 4.02 -8.63
CA GLY A 230 -6.59 2.64 -8.74
C GLY A 230 -5.22 2.57 -9.42
N GLY A 231 -4.26 1.93 -8.78
CA GLY A 231 -2.96 1.59 -9.33
C GLY A 231 -2.04 2.79 -9.57
N LEU A 232 -0.86 2.79 -8.93
CA LEU A 232 0.22 3.71 -9.22
C LEU A 232 1.57 2.97 -9.21
N LEU A 233 2.08 2.68 -10.41
CA LEU A 233 3.33 1.96 -10.61
C LEU A 233 4.56 2.79 -10.17
N PRO A 234 5.67 2.14 -9.80
CA PRO A 234 6.95 2.81 -9.49
C PRO A 234 7.39 3.78 -10.59
N GLY A 235 7.79 4.98 -10.20
CA GLY A 235 8.28 6.02 -11.11
C GLY A 235 7.21 6.71 -11.98
N ASN A 236 5.99 6.17 -12.03
CA ASN A 236 4.94 6.69 -12.90
C ASN A 236 4.19 7.87 -12.27
N GLU A 237 3.62 8.69 -13.14
CA GLU A 237 2.69 9.76 -12.79
C GLU A 237 1.25 9.38 -13.16
N ARG A 238 0.31 9.88 -12.36
CA ARG A 238 -1.13 9.80 -12.64
C ARG A 238 -1.76 11.15 -12.41
N GLU A 239 -2.52 11.56 -13.41
CA GLU A 239 -3.36 12.75 -13.33
C GLU A 239 -4.73 12.38 -12.80
N ILE A 240 -5.24 13.20 -11.87
CA ILE A 240 -6.63 13.21 -11.47
C ILE A 240 -7.27 14.53 -11.93
N ILE A 241 -8.48 14.43 -12.47
CA ILE A 241 -9.32 15.57 -12.83
C ILE A 241 -10.70 15.33 -12.23
N VAL A 242 -11.14 16.24 -11.36
CA VAL A 242 -12.41 16.14 -10.67
C VAL A 242 -13.15 17.47 -10.80
N ASN A 243 -14.42 17.44 -11.15
CA ASN A 243 -15.27 18.62 -11.04
C ASN A 243 -15.94 18.61 -9.66
N TYR A 244 -15.86 19.74 -8.96
CA TYR A 244 -16.43 19.92 -7.63
C TYR A 244 -17.43 21.08 -7.65
N PRO A 245 -18.62 20.96 -7.03
CA PRO A 245 -19.57 22.07 -6.99
C PRO A 245 -18.99 23.31 -6.29
N LYS A 246 -19.21 24.50 -6.85
CA LYS A 246 -18.63 25.75 -6.32
C LYS A 246 -19.15 26.01 -4.89
N PRO A 247 -18.28 26.34 -3.93
CA PRO A 247 -18.70 26.77 -2.60
C PRO A 247 -19.59 28.02 -2.68
N LYS A 248 -20.67 28.06 -1.90
CA LYS A 248 -21.59 29.19 -1.89
C LYS A 248 -20.96 30.37 -1.15
N ASN A 249 -20.98 31.54 -1.79
CA ASN A 249 -20.49 32.81 -1.23
C ASN A 249 -19.03 32.77 -0.72
N LYS A 250 -18.22 31.82 -1.20
CA LYS A 250 -16.80 31.71 -0.88
C LYS A 250 -15.98 31.52 -2.15
N GLU A 251 -14.80 32.13 -2.18
CA GLU A 251 -13.87 32.02 -3.30
C GLU A 251 -12.73 31.06 -2.94
N THR A 252 -12.40 30.18 -3.89
CA THR A 252 -11.26 29.27 -3.76
C THR A 252 -9.99 30.02 -4.12
N ASN A 253 -9.05 30.11 -3.18
CA ASN A 253 -7.74 30.69 -3.41
C ASN A 253 -6.72 29.63 -3.84
N PHE A 254 -6.78 28.44 -3.26
CA PHE A 254 -5.91 27.33 -3.66
C PHE A 254 -6.51 25.97 -3.33
N VAL A 255 -5.90 24.92 -3.88
CA VAL A 255 -6.26 23.53 -3.60
C VAL A 255 -5.09 22.85 -2.89
N GLU A 256 -5.35 22.31 -1.72
CA GLU A 256 -4.45 21.38 -1.06
C GLU A 256 -4.84 19.95 -1.43
N VAL A 257 -3.86 19.16 -1.86
CA VAL A 257 -4.06 17.75 -2.18
C VAL A 257 -3.24 16.91 -1.22
N ARG A 258 -3.91 15.98 -0.56
CA ARG A 258 -3.30 14.95 0.27
C ARG A 258 -3.66 13.59 -0.31
N TRP A 259 -2.85 12.59 -0.03
CA TRP A 259 -3.14 11.22 -0.44
C TRP A 259 -2.93 10.30 0.75
N PHE A 260 -3.64 9.18 0.73
CA PHE A 260 -3.54 8.14 1.75
C PHE A 260 -3.68 6.78 1.06
N THR A 261 -2.96 5.78 1.58
CA THR A 261 -3.10 4.40 1.12
C THR A 261 -3.06 3.46 2.31
N ASN A 262 -3.74 2.31 2.20
CA ASN A 262 -3.70 1.32 3.25
C ASN A 262 -2.41 0.49 3.13
N TYR A 263 -1.29 1.00 3.63
CA TYR A 263 -0.02 0.27 3.65
C TYR A 263 0.00 -0.85 4.73
N MET A 264 -1.06 -0.99 5.52
CA MET A 264 -1.23 -2.14 6.42
C MET A 264 -1.89 -3.34 5.71
N ASP A 265 -2.47 -3.13 4.52
CA ASP A 265 -2.98 -4.21 3.68
C ASP A 265 -1.91 -4.70 2.71
N LYS A 266 -1.47 -5.95 2.91
CA LYS A 266 -0.42 -6.57 2.09
C LYS A 266 -0.82 -6.72 0.61
N ASN A 267 -2.10 -6.74 0.30
CA ASN A 267 -2.57 -6.83 -1.09
C ASN A 267 -2.54 -5.48 -1.80
N ASN A 268 -2.37 -4.40 -1.06
CA ASN A 268 -2.39 -3.05 -1.59
C ASN A 268 -0.99 -2.54 -1.97
N LEU A 269 0.09 -3.25 -1.61
CA LEU A 269 1.46 -2.93 -1.98
C LEU A 269 2.15 -4.16 -2.58
N SER A 270 2.78 -4.02 -3.74
CA SER A 270 3.53 -5.10 -4.39
C SER A 270 4.87 -4.61 -4.95
N ILE A 271 5.86 -5.50 -4.99
CA ILE A 271 7.15 -5.26 -5.65
C ILE A 271 7.03 -5.68 -7.12
#